data_AF-A0A0C3QTV2-F1
#
_entry.id   AF-A0A0C3QTV2-F1
#
_cell.length_a   1.000
_cell.length_b   1.000
_cell.length_c   1.000
_cell.angle_alpha   90.00
_cell.angle_beta   90.00
_cell.angle_gamma   90.00
#
_symmetry.space_group_name_H-M   'P 1'
#
loop_
_entity.id
_entity.type
_entity.pdbx_description
1 polymer ?
#
loop_
_entity_poly.entity_id
_entity_poly.type
_entity_poly.pdbx_seq_one_letter_code
_entity_poly.pdbx_strand_id
1 'polypeptide(L)'
;MSNIIQLLERMGQDAALQNQDAKAREILASDVAAELKSSLLVNDAEALHEQLDICPDVVAFLLPAEDEQKEDENNENEEQEQANAVNQ
;
A
#
# COMPACT_ATOMS: atom_id res chain seq x y z
N MET A 1 -9.52 4.54 19.85
CA MET A 1 -9.92 4.03 18.52
C MET A 1 -10.57 5.22 17.82
N SER A 2 -10.09 5.63 16.64
CA SER A 2 -10.59 6.86 15.99
C SER A 2 -12.00 6.62 15.43
N ASN A 3 -12.92 7.59 15.62
CA ASN A 3 -14.32 7.48 15.19
C ASN A 3 -14.45 7.15 13.70
N ILE A 4 -13.52 7.63 12.87
CA ILE A 4 -13.51 7.39 11.42
C ILE A 4 -13.14 5.94 11.06
N ILE A 5 -12.20 5.32 11.79
CA ILE A 5 -11.79 3.93 11.52
C ILE A 5 -12.97 2.99 11.80
N GLN A 6 -13.68 3.21 12.91
CA GLN A 6 -14.87 2.41 13.26
C GLN A 6 -16.03 2.58 12.27
N LEU A 7 -16.21 3.81 11.75
CA LEU A 7 -17.21 4.07 10.71
C LEU A 7 -16.87 3.30 9.42
N LEU A 8 -15.63 3.44 8.94
CA LEU A 8 -15.17 2.76 7.72
C LEU A 8 -15.19 1.24 7.86
N GLU A 9 -14.78 0.72 9.01
CA GLU A 9 -14.84 -0.72 9.32
C GLU A 9 -16.29 -1.24 9.22
N ARG A 10 -17.23 -0.57 9.89
CA ARG A 10 -18.65 -0.96 9.87
C ARG A 10 -19.23 -0.87 8.46
N MET A 11 -18.92 0.19 7.73
CA MET A 11 -19.31 0.35 6.33
C MET A 11 -18.73 -0.74 5.43
N GLY A 12 -17.56 -1.30 5.74
CA GLY A 12 -16.96 -2.40 4.99
C GLY A 12 -17.48 -3.79 5.37
N GLN A 13 -17.85 -3.98 6.64
CA GLN A 13 -18.31 -5.28 7.16
C GLN A 13 -19.82 -5.50 6.96
N ASP A 14 -20.63 -4.46 7.00
CA ASP A 14 -22.08 -4.58 6.90
C ASP A 14 -22.58 -4.45 5.46
N ALA A 15 -23.06 -5.57 4.90
CA ALA A 15 -23.65 -5.62 3.57
C ALA A 15 -24.93 -4.75 3.45
N ALA A 16 -25.66 -4.54 4.56
CA ALA A 16 -26.84 -3.69 4.57
C ALA A 16 -26.50 -2.21 4.35
N LEU A 17 -25.26 -1.79 4.65
CA LEU A 17 -24.77 -0.43 4.44
C LEU A 17 -24.24 -0.18 3.02
N GLN A 18 -24.25 -1.17 2.12
CA GLN A 18 -23.77 -0.98 0.75
C GLN A 18 -24.77 -0.23 -0.15
N ASN A 19 -26.02 -0.08 0.29
CA ASN A 19 -26.98 0.76 -0.43
C ASN A 19 -26.72 2.25 -0.14
N GLN A 20 -26.94 3.09 -1.14
CA GLN A 20 -26.56 4.50 -1.09
C GLN A 20 -27.26 5.29 0.04
N ASP A 21 -28.54 5.03 0.28
CA ASP A 21 -29.32 5.73 1.31
C ASP A 21 -28.90 5.36 2.73
N ALA A 22 -28.69 4.07 3.00
CA ALA A 22 -28.24 3.58 4.31
C ALA A 22 -26.81 4.06 4.58
N LYS A 23 -25.93 3.99 3.57
CA LYS A 23 -24.58 4.54 3.65
C LYS A 23 -24.61 6.02 4.02
N ALA A 24 -25.39 6.83 3.30
CA ALA A 24 -25.47 8.26 3.54
C ALA A 24 -26.01 8.59 4.95
N ARG A 25 -27.04 7.88 5.41
CA ARG A 25 -27.57 8.05 6.77
C ARG A 25 -26.54 7.73 7.84
N GLU A 26 -25.81 6.64 7.68
CA GLU A 26 -24.76 6.23 8.62
C GLU A 26 -23.62 7.26 8.69
N ILE A 27 -23.14 7.72 7.53
CA ILE A 27 -22.11 8.77 7.46
C ILE A 27 -22.60 10.06 8.14
N LEU A 28 -23.83 10.49 7.89
CA LEU A 28 -24.38 11.71 8.48
C LEU A 28 -24.55 11.61 10.00
N ALA A 29 -24.97 10.44 10.49
CA ALA A 29 -25.16 10.18 11.92
C ALA A 29 -23.85 10.00 12.72
N SER A 30 -22.75 9.72 12.03
CA SER A 30 -21.44 9.52 12.67
C SER A 30 -20.86 10.79 13.29
N ASP A 31 -20.01 10.65 14.31
CA ASP A 31 -19.27 11.74 14.93
C ASP A 31 -17.86 11.88 14.31
N VAL A 32 -17.83 12.20 13.02
CA VAL A 32 -16.60 12.50 12.26
C VAL A 32 -16.67 13.91 11.69
N ALA A 33 -15.50 14.47 11.34
CA ALA A 33 -15.38 15.82 10.82
C ALA A 33 -16.25 16.03 9.56
N ALA A 34 -16.76 17.26 9.38
CA ALA A 34 -17.68 17.58 8.29
C ALA A 34 -17.03 17.38 6.91
N GLU A 35 -15.74 17.67 6.83
CA GLU A 35 -14.91 17.51 5.63
C GLU A 35 -14.84 16.03 5.22
N LEU A 36 -14.62 15.12 6.18
CA LEU A 36 -14.62 13.68 5.95
C LEU A 36 -16.00 13.18 5.52
N LYS A 37 -17.08 13.65 6.16
CA LYS A 37 -18.45 13.28 5.74
C LYS A 37 -18.71 13.68 4.30
N SER A 38 -18.30 14.88 3.90
CA SER A 38 -18.45 15.36 2.53
C SER A 38 -17.73 14.43 1.56
N SER A 39 -16.45 14.14 1.78
CA SER A 39 -15.65 13.25 0.92
C SER A 39 -16.24 11.83 0.83
N LEU A 40 -16.72 11.29 1.95
CA LEU A 40 -17.38 9.96 1.99
C LEU A 40 -18.69 9.93 1.20
N LEU A 41 -19.49 10.99 1.25
CA LEU A 41 -20.78 11.05 0.56
C LEU A 41 -20.62 11.12 -0.97
N VAL A 42 -19.61 11.84 -1.46
CA VAL A 42 -19.32 11.93 -2.90
C VAL A 42 -18.39 10.82 -3.41
N ASN A 43 -17.87 9.96 -2.51
CA ASN A 43 -16.85 8.94 -2.77
C ASN A 43 -15.55 9.52 -3.37
N ASP A 44 -15.10 10.65 -2.84
CA ASP A 44 -13.84 11.28 -3.23
C ASP A 44 -12.68 10.58 -2.51
N ALA A 45 -12.09 9.59 -3.18
CA ALA A 45 -11.00 8.78 -2.63
C ALA A 45 -9.70 9.57 -2.47
N GLU A 46 -9.41 10.52 -3.38
CA GLU A 46 -8.20 11.35 -3.31
C GLU A 46 -8.28 12.29 -2.10
N ALA A 47 -9.40 12.99 -1.92
CA ALA A 47 -9.60 13.83 -0.74
C ALA A 47 -9.56 13.02 0.57
N LEU A 48 -10.09 11.79 0.57
CA LEU A 48 -10.01 10.90 1.74
C LEU A 48 -8.56 10.50 2.04
N HIS A 49 -7.73 10.22 1.04
CA HIS A 49 -6.32 9.90 1.25
C HIS A 49 -5.57 11.07 1.88
N GLU A 50 -5.79 12.29 1.40
CA GLU A 50 -5.19 13.50 1.97
C GLU A 50 -5.68 13.77 3.40
N GLN A 51 -7.00 13.68 3.64
CA GLN A 51 -7.60 13.95 4.94
C GLN A 51 -7.22 12.92 6.02
N LEU A 52 -7.00 11.67 5.62
CA LEU A 52 -6.58 10.58 6.50
C LEU A 52 -5.06 10.44 6.60
N ASP A 53 -4.31 11.32 5.91
CA ASP A 53 -2.84 11.30 5.85
C ASP A 53 -2.28 9.92 5.45
N ILE A 54 -2.92 9.29 4.45
CA ILE A 54 -2.49 8.00 3.90
C ILE A 54 -1.36 8.24 2.92
N CYS A 55 -0.14 8.31 3.46
CA CYS A 55 1.08 8.45 2.68
C CYS A 55 1.77 7.08 2.50
N PRO A 56 1.95 6.57 1.26
CA PRO A 56 2.74 5.37 1.05
C PRO A 56 4.23 5.64 1.33
N ASP A 57 4.88 4.76 2.09
CA ASP A 57 6.32 4.82 2.32
C ASP A 57 7.09 4.47 1.03
N VAL A 58 7.68 5.48 0.38
CA VAL A 58 8.54 5.27 -0.79
C VAL A 58 9.98 5.11 -0.33
N VAL A 59 10.48 3.87 -0.40
CA VAL A 59 11.90 3.58 -0.15
C VAL A 59 12.67 3.72 -1.45
N ALA A 60 13.48 4.79 -1.57
CA ALA A 60 14.40 4.99 -2.69
C ALA A 60 15.85 4.83 -2.22
N PHE A 61 16.61 3.97 -2.89
CA PHE A 61 18.05 3.86 -2.69
C PHE A 61 18.77 4.69 -3.76
N LEU A 62 19.54 5.69 -3.32
CA LEU A 62 20.55 6.34 -4.15
C LEU A 62 21.81 5.50 -4.06
N LEU A 63 22.03 4.63 -5.05
CA LEU A 63 23.30 3.93 -5.19
C LEU A 63 24.30 4.89 -5.87
N PRO A 64 25.55 4.98 -5.37
CA PRO A 64 26.62 5.64 -6.10
C PRO A 64 26.71 5.04 -7.51
N ALA A 65 26.97 5.88 -8.52
CA ALA A 65 27.33 5.35 -9.83
C ALA A 65 28.56 4.47 -9.66
N GLU A 66 28.49 3.22 -10.13
CA GLU A 66 29.69 2.41 -10.30
C GLU A 66 30.52 3.13 -11.37
N ASP A 67 31.69 3.64 -11.00
CA ASP A 67 32.68 4.06 -11.99
C ASP A 67 32.89 2.87 -12.93
N GLU A 68 32.68 3.07 -14.24
CA GLU A 68 32.86 2.04 -15.27
C GLU A 68 34.25 1.40 -15.12
N GLN A 69 34.32 0.27 -14.41
CA GLN A 69 35.48 -0.58 -14.45
C GLN A 69 35.50 -1.17 -15.86
N LYS A 70 36.52 -0.79 -16.64
CA LYS A 70 36.77 -1.37 -17.96
C LYS A 70 36.70 -2.88 -17.86
N GLU A 71 35.85 -3.48 -18.67
CA GLU A 71 35.81 -4.92 -18.91
C GLU A 71 37.19 -5.34 -19.44
N ASP A 72 37.99 -6.02 -18.61
CA ASP A 72 39.06 -6.88 -19.13
C ASP A 72 38.37 -8.15 -19.65
N GLU A 73 38.15 -8.19 -20.97
CA GLU A 73 37.82 -9.40 -21.70
C GLU A 73 38.89 -10.46 -21.42
N ASN A 74 38.59 -11.45 -20.59
CA ASN A 74 39.27 -12.73 -20.67
C ASN A 74 38.27 -13.88 -20.58
N ASN A 75 37.91 -14.34 -21.77
CA ASN A 75 37.11 -15.51 -22.04
C ASN A 75 37.94 -16.80 -21.81
N GLU A 76 37.22 -17.90 -21.57
CA GLU A 76 37.68 -19.31 -21.58
C GLU A 76 38.37 -19.83 -20.30
N ASN A 77 37.68 -20.67 -19.51
CA ASN A 77 37.64 -22.11 -19.80
C ASN A 77 36.77 -22.95 -18.84
N GLU A 78 35.97 -23.81 -19.48
CA GLU A 78 35.66 -25.21 -19.15
C GLU A 78 34.73 -25.64 -17.99
N GLU A 79 33.81 -26.50 -18.40
CA GLU A 79 32.78 -27.23 -17.67
C GLU A 79 33.35 -28.38 -16.80
N GLN A 80 32.47 -28.90 -15.91
CA GLN A 80 32.46 -30.22 -15.24
C GLN A 80 33.17 -30.33 -13.87
N GLU A 81 32.38 -30.58 -12.83
CA GLU A 81 32.26 -31.95 -12.29
C GLU A 81 31.12 -32.06 -11.26
N GLN A 82 30.26 -33.05 -11.47
CA GLN A 82 29.29 -33.53 -10.50
C GLN A 82 29.98 -34.38 -9.43
N ALA A 83 29.42 -34.36 -8.22
CA ALA A 83 29.42 -35.43 -7.23
C ALA A 83 30.76 -35.85 -6.58
N ASN A 84 30.93 -35.56 -5.29
CA ASN A 84 30.56 -36.55 -4.26
C ASN A 84 30.78 -36.03 -2.81
N ALA A 85 29.81 -36.43 -1.99
CA ALA A 85 29.74 -36.51 -0.53
C ALA A 85 31.00 -36.29 0.33
N VAL A 86 30.86 -35.53 1.42
CA VAL A 86 31.40 -35.88 2.75
C VAL A 86 30.46 -35.37 3.87
N ASN A 87 29.92 -36.32 4.64
CA ASN A 87 29.41 -36.28 6.04
C ASN A 87 28.04 -35.64 6.40
N GLN A 88 26.99 -36.47 6.49
CA GLN A 88 26.48 -36.99 7.78
C GLN A 88 25.68 -38.30 7.58
#